data_AF-A0A2P4XPH3-F1
#
_entry.id   AF-A0A2P4XPH3-F1
#
_cell.length_a   1.000
_cell.length_b   1.000
_cell.length_c   1.000
_cell.angle_alpha   90.00
_cell.angle_beta   90.00
_cell.angle_gamma   90.00
#
_symmetry.space_group_name_H-M   'P 1'
#
loop_
_entity.id
_entity.type
_entity.pdbx_description
1 polymer ?
#
loop_
_entity_poly.entity_id
_entity_poly.type
_entity_poly.pdbx_seq_one_letter_code
_entity_poly.pdbx_strand_id
1 'polypeptide(L)'
;ITDKFPAYGGDVTDQDCAIQVTVDPTLPNITTILPEPVEFPDLLANLTKAPAEPVFQKVGEADVSEECPTNEADQDAYIDSTAPWIGVSQPNKTGIETPKDCATGWEDSTTVQAKIEKKRRLEANANTDIAKLEAFFGTKMEMTLKDLPTVGVHTPSPWAGPYWPTYQDSINVVWSQGQPSPAEKYAKAFGKDVNAFMDAVSKKNGVDSQSNRRKCTSDNDCSTLTDGSSCAIRAGKTSGYCIPGWFGICHAWAPAAILEAEPNCPVTYNGVTFQPMDLKGLVSLVYDGARVSTVFTGARFNGGSDSTDEYGRHSNNAFRDLNPAFFHIANGNILGKLNSTYVVDVTAGAEVWNQPVRGFKVYEQTKMSLKKAAQTFYGLQSYPWNAAAKSIVYVKSRLSWIVETYTDGGLVASGAINQFTTGKYYYYLLELDAAGEIIGGEWVYDSDDDHPDFLWLPKAKPAANSVTSVGLSYADVSMLLEKSVACTA
;
A
#
# COMPACT_ATOMS: atom_id res chain seq x y z
N ILE A 1 12.06 9.83 -3.03
CA ILE A 1 10.95 9.84 -4.01
C ILE A 1 11.11 11.04 -4.96
N THR A 2 10.25 11.19 -5.96
CA THR A 2 10.13 12.32 -6.89
C THR A 2 8.66 12.54 -7.24
N ASP A 3 8.32 13.72 -7.74
CA ASP A 3 7.06 14.05 -8.43
C ASP A 3 6.69 13.04 -9.54
N LYS A 4 7.68 12.47 -10.23
CA LYS A 4 7.50 11.42 -11.25
C LYS A 4 7.48 9.97 -10.72
N PHE A 5 7.34 9.75 -9.42
CA PHE A 5 7.23 8.39 -8.87
C PHE A 5 5.77 7.93 -8.97
N PRO A 6 5.44 6.76 -9.53
CA PRO A 6 4.04 6.33 -9.71
C PRO A 6 3.21 6.42 -8.43
N ALA A 7 3.81 6.06 -7.29
CA ALA A 7 3.15 6.11 -6.00
C ALA A 7 3.16 7.49 -5.31
N TYR A 8 3.41 8.61 -5.98
CA TYR A 8 3.38 9.94 -5.35
C TYR A 8 1.93 10.39 -5.08
N GLY A 9 1.66 10.94 -3.89
CA GLY A 9 0.33 11.29 -3.35
C GLY A 9 -0.35 12.51 -3.99
N GLY A 10 -0.55 12.47 -5.31
CA GLY A 10 -1.28 13.48 -6.08
C GLY A 10 -1.32 13.11 -7.57
N ASP A 11 -1.57 14.10 -8.43
CA ASP A 11 -1.64 13.91 -9.90
C ASP A 11 -0.27 13.44 -10.48
N VAL A 12 -0.09 12.12 -10.69
CA VAL A 12 1.06 11.52 -11.39
C VAL A 12 0.65 11.03 -12.79
N THR A 13 1.48 11.30 -13.80
CA THR A 13 1.11 11.11 -15.22
C THR A 13 1.16 9.65 -15.70
N ASP A 14 0.23 9.28 -16.57
CA ASP A 14 0.12 7.95 -17.19
C ASP A 14 1.41 7.50 -17.91
N GLN A 15 2.16 8.45 -18.50
CA GLN A 15 3.45 8.16 -19.12
C GLN A 15 4.49 7.62 -18.13
N ASP A 16 4.42 8.02 -16.85
CA ASP A 16 5.30 7.50 -15.80
C ASP A 16 4.86 6.09 -15.30
N CYS A 17 3.72 5.56 -15.80
CA CYS A 17 3.05 4.36 -15.30
C CYS A 17 2.91 3.21 -16.34
N ALA A 18 3.28 3.41 -17.60
CA ALA A 18 2.94 2.51 -18.73
C ALA A 18 3.59 1.10 -18.71
N ILE A 19 2.87 0.09 -19.19
CA ILE A 19 3.24 -1.34 -19.11
C ILE A 19 3.56 -1.98 -20.47
N GLN A 20 4.60 -2.83 -20.50
CA GLN A 20 4.95 -3.68 -21.64
C GLN A 20 4.30 -5.07 -21.56
N VAL A 21 3.06 -5.19 -22.04
CA VAL A 21 2.34 -6.47 -22.10
C VAL A 21 2.93 -7.39 -23.17
N THR A 22 3.32 -8.61 -22.80
CA THR A 22 3.64 -9.69 -23.74
C THR A 22 2.59 -10.79 -23.63
N VAL A 23 1.70 -10.90 -24.61
CA VAL A 23 0.68 -11.97 -24.68
C VAL A 23 1.36 -13.34 -24.75
N ASP A 24 1.02 -14.27 -23.85
CA ASP A 24 1.53 -15.65 -23.92
C ASP A 24 0.77 -16.44 -25.00
N PRO A 25 1.42 -16.87 -26.09
CA PRO A 25 0.80 -17.65 -27.17
C PRO A 25 0.51 -19.11 -26.79
N THR A 26 0.73 -19.51 -25.53
CA THR A 26 0.47 -20.85 -25.00
C THR A 26 -0.70 -20.92 -24.02
N LEU A 27 -1.44 -19.81 -23.83
CA LEU A 27 -2.73 -19.82 -23.15
C LEU A 27 -3.76 -20.66 -23.92
N PRO A 28 -4.54 -21.52 -23.25
CA PRO A 28 -5.74 -22.13 -23.80
C PRO A 28 -6.70 -21.08 -24.38
N ASN A 29 -7.25 -21.33 -25.57
CA ASN A 29 -8.34 -20.49 -26.08
C ASN A 29 -9.62 -20.82 -25.31
N ILE A 30 -9.98 -19.98 -24.34
CA ILE A 30 -11.13 -20.21 -23.44
C ILE A 30 -12.44 -20.45 -24.21
N THR A 31 -12.65 -19.80 -25.36
CA THR A 31 -13.83 -19.99 -26.23
C THR A 31 -13.95 -21.39 -26.85
N THR A 32 -12.95 -22.26 -26.67
CA THR A 32 -12.96 -23.67 -27.12
C THR A 32 -13.15 -24.66 -25.99
N ILE A 33 -13.20 -24.20 -24.73
CA ILE A 33 -13.42 -25.05 -23.55
C ILE A 33 -14.92 -25.18 -23.34
N LEU A 34 -15.40 -26.42 -23.15
CA LEU A 34 -16.81 -26.68 -22.92
C LEU A 34 -17.20 -26.35 -21.47
N PRO A 35 -18.43 -25.84 -21.23
CA PRO A 35 -18.95 -25.67 -19.89
C PRO A 35 -19.19 -27.03 -19.20
N GLU A 36 -18.96 -27.06 -17.90
CA GLU A 36 -19.25 -28.18 -17.00
C GLU A 36 -20.25 -27.71 -15.93
N PRO A 37 -21.29 -28.50 -15.57
CA PRO A 37 -22.25 -28.09 -14.54
C PRO A 37 -21.58 -27.73 -13.21
N VAL A 38 -21.84 -26.51 -12.74
CA VAL A 38 -21.33 -25.97 -11.47
C VAL A 38 -22.04 -26.66 -10.30
N GLU A 39 -21.28 -27.33 -9.43
CA GLU A 39 -21.81 -28.06 -8.27
C GLU A 39 -22.14 -27.13 -7.09
N PHE A 40 -21.35 -26.07 -6.92
CA PHE A 40 -21.49 -25.09 -5.84
C PHE A 40 -21.50 -23.67 -6.42
N PRO A 41 -22.68 -23.14 -6.83
CA PRO A 41 -22.78 -21.83 -7.49
C PRO A 41 -22.30 -20.65 -6.64
N ASP A 42 -22.19 -20.82 -5.31
CA ASP A 42 -21.66 -19.83 -4.38
C ASP A 42 -20.13 -19.84 -4.25
N LEU A 43 -19.44 -20.66 -5.06
CA LEU A 43 -17.97 -20.68 -5.17
C LEU A 43 -17.45 -20.11 -6.50
N LEU A 44 -18.30 -19.56 -7.36
CA LEU A 44 -17.90 -18.96 -8.64
C LEU A 44 -17.02 -17.71 -8.45
N ALA A 45 -15.95 -17.59 -9.23
CA ALA A 45 -14.95 -16.53 -9.10
C ALA A 45 -15.52 -15.12 -9.28
N ASN A 46 -16.49 -14.95 -10.17
CA ASN A 46 -17.12 -13.68 -10.53
C ASN A 46 -18.14 -13.13 -9.50
N LEU A 47 -18.22 -13.72 -8.31
CA LEU A 47 -19.11 -13.26 -7.25
C LEU A 47 -18.44 -12.17 -6.41
N THR A 48 -19.05 -11.00 -6.28
CA THR A 48 -18.52 -9.85 -5.50
C THR A 48 -18.47 -10.06 -3.97
N LYS A 49 -18.47 -11.31 -3.50
CA LYS A 49 -18.29 -11.74 -2.12
C LYS A 49 -17.68 -13.15 -2.06
N ALA A 50 -16.60 -13.31 -1.30
CA ALA A 50 -16.09 -14.62 -0.92
C ALA A 50 -17.09 -15.45 -0.07
N PRO A 51 -16.99 -16.80 -0.08
CA PRO A 51 -17.85 -17.68 0.71
C PRO A 51 -17.66 -17.47 2.22
N ALA A 52 -18.76 -17.62 2.97
CA ALA A 52 -18.75 -17.48 4.43
C ALA A 52 -18.09 -18.68 5.13
N GLU A 53 -18.28 -19.89 4.59
CA GLU A 53 -17.64 -21.11 5.05
C GLU A 53 -16.35 -21.38 4.26
N PRO A 54 -15.29 -21.93 4.89
CA PRO A 54 -14.08 -22.38 4.19
C PRO A 54 -14.34 -23.31 3.01
N VAL A 55 -13.61 -23.11 1.92
CA VAL A 55 -13.79 -23.83 0.64
C VAL A 55 -13.55 -25.33 0.81
N PHE A 56 -12.62 -25.75 1.68
CA PHE A 56 -12.37 -27.16 1.96
C PHE A 56 -13.57 -27.94 2.53
N GLN A 57 -14.58 -27.26 3.11
CA GLN A 57 -15.80 -27.96 3.54
C GLN A 57 -16.62 -28.52 2.37
N LYS A 58 -16.43 -27.96 1.16
CA LYS A 58 -17.16 -28.34 -0.06
C LYS A 58 -16.28 -29.08 -1.06
N VAL A 59 -15.04 -28.61 -1.27
CA VAL A 59 -14.18 -29.07 -2.36
C VAL A 59 -12.69 -29.00 -2.01
N GLY A 60 -11.91 -29.98 -2.49
CA GLY A 60 -10.47 -30.03 -2.29
C GLY A 60 -10.03 -30.62 -0.95
N GLU A 61 -8.77 -30.41 -0.62
CA GLU A 61 -8.10 -30.89 0.60
C GLU A 61 -7.42 -29.69 1.29
N ALA A 62 -7.59 -29.55 2.62
CA ALA A 62 -6.99 -28.44 3.36
C ALA A 62 -5.51 -28.72 3.68
N ASP A 63 -4.60 -27.96 3.07
CA ASP A 63 -3.19 -27.87 3.48
C ASP A 63 -3.02 -26.87 4.66
N VAL A 64 -3.90 -25.85 4.76
CA VAL A 64 -3.99 -24.91 5.89
C VAL A 64 -5.46 -24.60 6.21
N SER A 65 -5.82 -24.60 7.50
CA SER A 65 -7.17 -24.32 8.00
C SER A 65 -7.10 -23.65 9.38
N GLU A 66 -6.98 -22.32 9.40
CA GLU A 66 -7.01 -21.49 10.60
C GLU A 66 -8.40 -20.87 10.81
N GLU A 67 -8.86 -20.78 12.06
CA GLU A 67 -10.11 -20.07 12.38
C GLU A 67 -9.96 -18.57 12.05
N CYS A 68 -10.92 -18.03 11.28
CA CYS A 68 -11.02 -16.60 11.01
C CYS A 68 -11.73 -15.90 12.19
N PRO A 69 -11.24 -14.76 12.70
CA PRO A 69 -11.95 -13.98 13.73
C PRO A 69 -13.34 -13.55 13.24
N THR A 70 -14.35 -13.60 14.13
CA THR A 70 -15.71 -13.13 13.78
C THR A 70 -15.70 -11.63 13.48
N ASN A 71 -16.68 -11.12 12.73
CA ASN A 71 -16.69 -9.73 12.26
C ASN A 71 -16.66 -8.68 13.38
N GLU A 72 -17.05 -9.06 14.60
CA GLU A 72 -17.04 -8.26 15.82
C GLU A 72 -15.70 -8.33 16.59
N ALA A 73 -14.84 -9.29 16.24
CA ALA A 73 -13.54 -9.53 16.85
C ALA A 73 -12.41 -8.85 16.05
N ASP A 74 -11.26 -8.67 16.70
CA ASP A 74 -10.09 -8.05 16.06
C ASP A 74 -9.47 -8.98 15.00
N GLN A 75 -9.69 -8.62 13.74
CA GLN A 75 -9.19 -9.29 12.54
C GLN A 75 -7.64 -9.32 12.45
N ASP A 76 -6.96 -8.43 13.17
CA ASP A 76 -5.51 -8.27 13.15
C ASP A 76 -4.83 -8.82 14.43
N ALA A 77 -5.58 -9.44 15.34
CA ALA A 77 -5.07 -9.98 16.61
C ALA A 77 -3.92 -10.99 16.51
N TYR A 78 -3.66 -11.54 15.31
CA TYR A 78 -2.47 -12.35 15.05
C TYR A 78 -1.16 -11.55 15.25
N ILE A 79 -1.20 -10.22 15.06
CA ILE A 79 -0.07 -9.29 15.19
C ILE A 79 0.22 -8.98 16.67
N ASP A 80 -0.81 -8.83 17.50
CA ASP A 80 -0.70 -8.53 18.94
C ASP A 80 0.12 -9.58 19.70
N SER A 81 0.23 -10.81 19.18
CA SER A 81 1.15 -11.84 19.68
C SER A 81 2.63 -11.41 19.74
N THR A 82 3.02 -10.41 18.92
CA THR A 82 4.37 -9.85 18.83
C THR A 82 4.51 -8.47 19.49
N ALA A 83 3.39 -7.78 19.73
CA ALA A 83 3.33 -6.41 20.25
C ALA A 83 2.08 -6.24 21.14
N PRO A 84 2.04 -6.86 22.33
CA PRO A 84 0.86 -6.88 23.17
C PRO A 84 0.55 -5.50 23.76
N TRP A 85 -0.74 -5.15 23.75
CA TRP A 85 -1.26 -3.91 24.32
C TRP A 85 -1.04 -3.83 25.85
N ILE A 86 -0.57 -2.67 26.33
CA ILE A 86 -0.19 -2.43 27.73
C ILE A 86 -1.29 -1.65 28.50
N GLY A 87 -2.34 -1.19 27.81
CA GLY A 87 -3.42 -0.39 28.38
C GLY A 87 -4.52 -1.20 29.08
N VAL A 88 -5.39 -0.49 29.81
CA VAL A 88 -6.35 -1.06 30.79
C VAL A 88 -7.73 -1.42 30.18
N SER A 89 -7.94 -1.16 28.90
CA SER A 89 -9.20 -1.40 28.17
C SER A 89 -8.92 -1.95 26.77
N GLN A 90 -9.81 -2.74 26.18
CA GLN A 90 -9.63 -3.18 24.78
C GLN A 90 -9.57 -1.96 23.82
N PRO A 91 -8.73 -2.02 22.77
CA PRO A 91 -8.64 -0.97 21.77
C PRO A 91 -9.87 -0.96 20.85
N ASN A 92 -10.61 0.14 20.82
CA ASN A 92 -11.55 0.40 19.72
C ASN A 92 -10.75 0.90 18.51
N LYS A 93 -10.85 0.22 17.36
CA LYS A 93 -10.27 0.73 16.11
C LYS A 93 -11.08 1.91 15.57
N THR A 94 -10.43 3.05 15.39
CA THR A 94 -11.03 4.28 14.87
C THR A 94 -10.31 4.71 13.60
N GLY A 95 -10.97 4.58 12.45
CA GLY A 95 -10.38 4.92 11.14
C GLY A 95 -11.15 4.43 9.90
N ILE A 96 -12.36 3.87 10.05
CA ILE A 96 -13.14 3.34 8.92
C ILE A 96 -14.05 4.44 8.34
N GLU A 97 -13.48 5.32 7.52
CA GLU A 97 -14.23 6.09 6.53
C GLU A 97 -13.60 5.85 5.15
N THR A 98 -14.27 5.05 4.33
CA THR A 98 -13.81 4.67 2.98
C THR A 98 -13.99 5.83 1.98
N PRO A 99 -12.93 6.29 1.28
CA PRO A 99 -13.05 7.17 0.11
C PRO A 99 -13.82 6.51 -1.04
N LYS A 100 -14.16 7.27 -2.09
CA LYS A 100 -14.92 6.79 -3.26
C LYS A 100 -14.33 7.32 -4.58
N ASP A 101 -14.15 6.41 -5.52
CA ASP A 101 -13.52 6.58 -6.85
C ASP A 101 -14.40 7.29 -7.91
N CYS A 102 -13.74 7.88 -8.94
CA CYS A 102 -14.14 7.78 -10.37
C CYS A 102 -13.13 8.31 -11.46
N ALA A 103 -11.87 7.79 -11.53
CA ALA A 103 -10.96 7.68 -12.73
C ALA A 103 -10.78 8.90 -13.73
N THR A 104 -10.22 8.90 -14.98
CA THR A 104 -9.61 7.94 -15.97
C THR A 104 -8.54 8.57 -16.94
N GLY A 105 -7.43 7.88 -17.26
CA GLY A 105 -6.75 7.68 -18.58
C GLY A 105 -6.00 8.78 -19.42
N TRP A 106 -4.94 8.38 -20.15
CA TRP A 106 -4.68 8.40 -21.64
C TRP A 106 -3.23 7.91 -22.03
N GLU A 107 -2.92 7.71 -23.33
CA GLU A 107 -1.68 7.11 -23.95
C GLU A 107 -0.42 8.05 -24.06
N ASP A 108 0.85 7.66 -24.34
CA ASP A 108 1.70 6.43 -24.22
C ASP A 108 3.19 6.74 -24.66
N SER A 109 4.16 5.83 -24.38
CA SER A 109 5.14 5.26 -25.35
C SER A 109 6.68 5.27 -25.06
N THR A 110 7.32 4.15 -25.43
CA THR A 110 8.76 3.82 -25.60
C THR A 110 9.60 3.35 -24.39
N THR A 111 10.59 2.48 -24.65
CA THR A 111 10.90 1.30 -23.80
C THR A 111 12.38 0.90 -23.72
N VAL A 112 12.74 0.01 -22.76
CA VAL A 112 14.08 -0.62 -22.62
C VAL A 112 13.96 -2.11 -22.29
N GLN A 113 14.79 -2.97 -22.91
CA GLN A 113 14.77 -4.43 -22.72
C GLN A 113 15.89 -4.96 -21.81
N ALA A 114 15.60 -6.02 -21.06
CA ALA A 114 16.58 -6.86 -20.35
C ALA A 114 16.37 -8.35 -20.68
N LYS A 115 17.42 -9.18 -20.58
CA LYS A 115 17.34 -10.63 -20.86
C LYS A 115 16.88 -11.43 -19.65
N ILE A 116 15.78 -12.16 -19.80
CA ILE A 116 15.19 -13.06 -18.78
C ILE A 116 15.32 -14.52 -19.26
N GLU A 117 15.62 -15.45 -18.36
CA GLU A 117 15.63 -16.89 -18.67
C GLU A 117 14.22 -17.47 -18.72
N LYS A 118 13.86 -18.12 -19.84
CA LYS A 118 12.51 -18.64 -20.14
C LYS A 118 12.15 -19.93 -19.38
N LYS A 119 12.28 -19.96 -18.06
CA LYS A 119 11.92 -21.12 -17.22
C LYS A 119 10.70 -20.93 -16.32
N ARG A 120 10.37 -19.70 -15.95
CA ARG A 120 9.24 -19.36 -15.06
C ARG A 120 8.04 -18.89 -15.89
N ARG A 121 6.82 -19.27 -15.49
CA ARG A 121 5.57 -19.04 -16.27
C ARG A 121 4.52 -18.17 -15.56
N LEU A 122 4.96 -17.36 -14.59
CA LEU A 122 4.19 -16.22 -14.12
C LEU A 122 3.94 -15.26 -15.30
N GLU A 123 2.94 -14.39 -15.19
CA GLU A 123 2.80 -13.24 -16.11
C GLU A 123 4.12 -12.45 -16.18
N ALA A 124 4.41 -11.86 -17.35
CA ALA A 124 5.77 -11.43 -17.70
C ALA A 124 6.39 -10.42 -16.70
N ASN A 125 5.56 -9.59 -16.06
CA ASN A 125 5.96 -8.60 -15.07
C ASN A 125 6.43 -9.24 -13.76
N ALA A 126 5.64 -10.17 -13.20
CA ALA A 126 5.93 -10.84 -11.93
C ALA A 126 7.30 -11.55 -11.90
N ASN A 127 7.75 -12.11 -13.02
CA ASN A 127 9.11 -12.66 -13.17
C ASN A 127 10.21 -11.60 -13.03
N THR A 128 9.98 -10.43 -13.60
CA THR A 128 10.87 -9.27 -13.53
C THR A 128 10.89 -8.71 -12.12
N ASP A 129 9.75 -8.70 -11.44
CA ASP A 129 9.59 -8.16 -10.09
C ASP A 129 10.20 -9.05 -9.01
N ILE A 130 10.05 -10.37 -9.13
CA ILE A 130 10.85 -11.31 -8.33
C ILE A 130 12.34 -11.05 -8.54
N ALA A 131 12.80 -10.83 -9.78
CA ALA A 131 14.22 -10.52 -10.03
C ALA A 131 14.67 -9.18 -9.42
N LYS A 132 13.80 -8.15 -9.35
CA LYS A 132 14.06 -6.89 -8.63
C LYS A 132 14.22 -7.14 -7.11
N LEU A 133 13.36 -7.96 -6.51
CA LEU A 133 13.45 -8.35 -5.09
C LEU A 133 14.71 -9.18 -4.81
N GLU A 134 14.96 -10.22 -5.61
CA GLU A 134 16.16 -11.08 -5.50
C GLU A 134 17.46 -10.25 -5.54
N ALA A 135 17.53 -9.26 -6.45
CA ALA A 135 18.68 -8.38 -6.60
C ALA A 135 18.83 -7.37 -5.45
N PHE A 136 17.73 -6.99 -4.76
CA PHE A 136 17.77 -6.09 -3.61
C PHE A 136 18.18 -6.82 -2.33
N PHE A 137 17.57 -7.97 -2.05
CA PHE A 137 17.86 -8.76 -0.85
C PHE A 137 19.13 -9.63 -0.98
N GLY A 138 19.68 -9.77 -2.19
CA GLY A 138 20.90 -10.56 -2.43
C GLY A 138 20.70 -12.08 -2.31
N THR A 139 19.45 -12.55 -2.29
CA THR A 139 19.07 -13.96 -2.14
C THR A 139 17.95 -14.33 -3.10
N LYS A 140 17.77 -15.63 -3.38
CA LYS A 140 16.60 -16.11 -4.09
C LYS A 140 15.36 -16.04 -3.21
N MET A 141 14.22 -15.68 -3.81
CA MET A 141 12.92 -15.83 -3.18
C MET A 141 12.58 -17.32 -3.11
N GLU A 142 11.95 -17.74 -2.02
CA GLU A 142 11.26 -19.02 -1.94
C GLU A 142 10.08 -19.01 -2.91
N MET A 143 9.92 -20.11 -3.64
CA MET A 143 8.85 -20.31 -4.64
C MET A 143 7.95 -21.49 -4.29
N THR A 144 8.37 -22.38 -3.37
CA THR A 144 7.66 -23.61 -3.04
C THR A 144 6.60 -23.31 -1.98
N LEU A 145 5.31 -23.49 -2.28
CA LEU A 145 4.23 -23.00 -1.41
C LEU A 145 4.33 -23.52 0.03
N LYS A 146 4.61 -24.82 0.18
CA LYS A 146 4.78 -25.50 1.48
C LYS A 146 5.99 -25.02 2.32
N ASP A 147 6.94 -24.32 1.71
CA ASP A 147 8.16 -23.83 2.36
C ASP A 147 8.11 -22.30 2.58
N LEU A 148 7.00 -21.65 2.20
CA LEU A 148 6.67 -20.27 2.57
C LEU A 148 5.97 -20.23 3.95
N PRO A 149 6.33 -19.29 4.84
CA PRO A 149 5.60 -19.07 6.09
C PRO A 149 4.16 -18.62 5.84
N THR A 150 3.22 -19.24 6.57
CA THR A 150 1.80 -18.85 6.59
C THR A 150 1.52 -17.61 7.43
N VAL A 151 2.51 -17.08 8.15
CA VAL A 151 2.43 -15.83 8.91
C VAL A 151 3.77 -15.10 8.88
N GLY A 152 3.72 -13.78 8.76
CA GLY A 152 4.87 -12.87 8.88
C GLY A 152 4.44 -11.53 9.46
N VAL A 153 5.20 -11.01 10.42
CA VAL A 153 4.88 -9.76 11.13
C VAL A 153 6.17 -8.95 11.32
N HIS A 154 6.17 -7.70 10.86
CA HIS A 154 7.33 -6.83 10.98
C HIS A 154 7.46 -6.27 12.41
N THR A 155 8.64 -6.45 13.00
CA THR A 155 8.94 -5.96 14.36
C THR A 155 10.26 -5.17 14.37
N PRO A 156 10.30 -3.93 14.91
CA PRO A 156 9.16 -3.15 15.40
C PRO A 156 8.14 -2.83 14.30
N SER A 157 6.90 -2.56 14.70
CA SER A 157 5.88 -2.08 13.77
C SER A 157 6.32 -0.76 13.12
N PRO A 158 5.97 -0.51 11.84
CA PRO A 158 5.92 0.86 11.34
C PRO A 158 5.01 1.73 12.22
N TRP A 159 5.30 3.02 12.33
CA TRP A 159 4.55 3.94 13.19
C TRP A 159 3.45 4.71 12.46
N ALA A 160 2.32 4.91 13.16
CA ALA A 160 1.19 5.68 12.63
C ALA A 160 1.48 7.19 12.69
N GLY A 161 1.05 7.88 11.63
CA GLY A 161 1.12 9.33 11.42
C GLY A 161 0.26 9.68 10.20
N PRO A 162 0.02 10.95 9.88
CA PRO A 162 -0.89 11.33 8.81
C PRO A 162 -0.16 11.49 7.49
N TYR A 163 -0.92 11.48 6.39
CA TYR A 163 -0.41 11.82 5.05
C TYR A 163 -0.14 13.33 4.85
N TRP A 164 -0.21 14.15 5.91
CA TRP A 164 0.01 15.62 5.94
C TRP A 164 -0.63 16.36 4.75
N PRO A 165 -1.97 16.48 4.73
CA PRO A 165 -2.72 16.76 3.52
C PRO A 165 -2.41 18.11 2.89
N THR A 166 -2.30 18.15 1.56
CA THR A 166 -2.07 19.38 0.77
C THR A 166 -3.17 20.42 1.01
N TYR A 167 -4.42 19.98 1.17
CA TYR A 167 -5.55 20.85 1.48
C TYR A 167 -5.51 21.46 2.90
N GLN A 168 -4.73 20.88 3.82
CA GLN A 168 -4.46 21.39 5.17
C GLN A 168 -3.18 22.25 5.24
N ASP A 169 -2.60 22.60 4.09
CA ASP A 169 -1.29 23.27 3.94
C ASP A 169 -0.08 22.41 4.38
N SER A 170 -0.23 21.09 4.32
CA SER A 170 0.77 20.10 4.74
C SER A 170 1.25 20.35 6.18
N ILE A 171 2.55 20.25 6.47
CA ILE A 171 3.10 20.45 7.83
C ILE A 171 3.02 21.89 8.37
N ASN A 172 2.38 22.83 7.64
CA ASN A 172 1.93 24.10 8.21
C ASN A 172 0.65 23.94 9.07
N VAL A 173 -0.03 22.78 9.01
CA VAL A 173 -1.24 22.49 9.77
C VAL A 173 -1.02 22.63 11.28
N VAL A 174 -1.95 23.30 11.95
CA VAL A 174 -2.00 23.39 13.42
C VAL A 174 -2.76 22.17 13.94
N TRP A 175 -2.07 21.03 14.03
CA TRP A 175 -2.64 19.75 14.48
C TRP A 175 -3.00 19.74 15.97
N SER A 176 -2.39 20.62 16.78
CA SER A 176 -2.64 20.77 18.21
C SER A 176 -3.14 22.17 18.52
N GLN A 177 -4.33 22.29 19.10
CA GLN A 177 -5.01 23.58 19.27
C GLN A 177 -4.18 24.54 20.16
N GLY A 178 -3.88 25.73 19.63
CA GLY A 178 -3.10 26.76 20.34
C GLY A 178 -1.59 26.53 20.35
N GLN A 179 -1.08 25.50 19.64
CA GLN A 179 0.35 25.30 19.41
C GLN A 179 0.78 25.87 18.04
N PRO A 180 2.06 26.27 17.89
CA PRO A 180 2.69 26.47 16.59
C PRO A 180 2.68 25.17 15.76
N SER A 181 2.63 25.29 14.43
CA SER A 181 2.73 24.13 13.52
C SER A 181 4.15 23.53 13.48
N PRO A 182 4.33 22.27 13.03
CA PRO A 182 5.66 21.66 12.89
C PRO A 182 6.64 22.52 12.08
N ALA A 183 6.16 23.14 11.00
CA ALA A 183 6.96 24.06 10.18
C ALA A 183 7.36 25.33 10.95
N GLU A 184 6.43 25.95 11.69
CA GLU A 184 6.71 27.14 12.50
C GLU A 184 7.71 26.82 13.63
N LYS A 185 7.58 25.66 14.27
CA LYS A 185 8.53 25.19 15.30
C LYS A 185 9.94 25.02 14.75
N TYR A 186 10.08 24.34 13.61
CA TYR A 186 11.38 24.14 12.97
C TYR A 186 12.01 25.47 12.52
N ALA A 187 11.23 26.37 11.90
CA ALA A 187 11.74 27.69 11.51
C ALA A 187 12.28 28.48 12.71
N LYS A 188 11.53 28.54 13.82
CA LYS A 188 11.96 29.21 15.06
C LYS A 188 13.23 28.58 15.66
N ALA A 189 13.25 27.26 15.84
CA ALA A 189 14.34 26.58 16.54
C ALA A 189 15.67 26.60 15.76
N PHE A 190 15.61 26.64 14.43
CA PHE A 190 16.78 26.65 13.55
C PHE A 190 17.01 28.00 12.85
N GLY A 191 16.54 29.10 13.46
CA GLY A 191 16.90 30.47 13.12
C GLY A 191 16.48 30.95 11.72
N LYS A 192 15.38 30.42 11.18
CA LYS A 192 14.87 30.75 9.84
C LYS A 192 13.71 31.74 9.95
N ASP A 193 13.48 32.51 8.89
CA ASP A 193 12.24 33.32 8.81
C ASP A 193 11.03 32.40 8.71
N VAL A 194 10.09 32.57 9.64
CA VAL A 194 8.90 31.72 9.77
C VAL A 194 8.01 31.81 8.54
N ASN A 195 7.76 33.03 8.04
CA ASN A 195 6.85 33.24 6.92
C ASN A 195 7.46 32.65 5.63
N ALA A 196 8.73 32.92 5.36
CA ALA A 196 9.41 32.40 4.18
C ALA A 196 9.53 30.86 4.20
N PHE A 197 9.73 30.25 5.36
CA PHE A 197 9.75 28.78 5.48
C PHE A 197 8.35 28.17 5.27
N MET A 198 7.31 28.70 5.92
CA MET A 198 5.94 28.22 5.75
C MET A 198 5.40 28.48 4.33
N ASP A 199 5.76 29.60 3.69
CA ASP A 199 5.44 29.87 2.29
C ASP A 199 6.20 28.93 1.33
N ALA A 200 7.42 28.52 1.66
CA ALA A 200 8.15 27.50 0.89
C ALA A 200 7.49 26.11 1.00
N VAL A 201 7.08 25.70 2.21
CA VAL A 201 6.29 24.47 2.45
C VAL A 201 4.98 24.51 1.66
N SER A 202 4.20 25.59 1.79
CA SER A 202 2.93 25.77 1.06
C SER A 202 3.13 25.64 -0.45
N LYS A 203 4.11 26.36 -1.01
CA LYS A 203 4.38 26.40 -2.45
C LYS A 203 4.91 25.08 -3.02
N LYS A 204 5.30 24.12 -2.18
CA LYS A 204 5.80 22.81 -2.61
C LYS A 204 4.83 21.67 -2.31
N ASN A 205 4.23 21.65 -1.13
CA ASN A 205 3.46 20.51 -0.62
C ASN A 205 2.11 20.93 -0.02
N GLY A 206 1.85 22.22 0.17
CA GLY A 206 0.60 22.76 0.72
C GLY A 206 -0.25 23.49 -0.32
N VAL A 207 -1.00 24.49 0.13
CA VAL A 207 -2.11 25.09 -0.65
C VAL A 207 -1.62 25.88 -1.86
N ASP A 208 -0.50 26.62 -1.75
CA ASP A 208 0.02 27.39 -2.88
C ASP A 208 0.71 26.53 -3.95
N SER A 209 0.99 25.24 -3.68
CA SER A 209 1.41 24.29 -4.72
C SER A 209 0.30 24.08 -5.78
N GLN A 210 -0.96 24.22 -5.36
CA GLN A 210 -2.15 24.01 -6.18
C GLN A 210 -2.66 25.31 -6.83
N SER A 211 -1.80 26.32 -7.00
CA SER A 211 -2.21 27.65 -7.48
C SER A 211 -2.84 27.71 -8.88
N ASN A 212 -2.77 26.61 -9.64
CA ASN A 212 -3.41 26.42 -10.94
C ASN A 212 -4.85 25.87 -10.85
N ARG A 213 -5.26 25.29 -9.71
CA ARG A 213 -6.61 24.78 -9.49
C ARG A 213 -7.61 25.93 -9.26
N ARG A 214 -8.91 25.61 -9.30
CA ARG A 214 -10.00 26.60 -9.20
C ARG A 214 -9.89 27.40 -7.89
N LYS A 215 -9.89 28.74 -7.99
CA LYS A 215 -9.90 29.63 -6.81
C LYS A 215 -11.25 29.58 -6.09
N CYS A 216 -11.19 29.65 -4.75
CA CYS A 216 -12.35 29.57 -3.88
C CYS A 216 -12.26 30.55 -2.69
N THR A 217 -13.41 30.77 -2.06
CA THR A 217 -13.58 31.44 -0.76
C THR A 217 -14.43 30.63 0.22
N SER A 218 -15.12 29.59 -0.26
CA SER A 218 -15.95 28.65 0.49
C SER A 218 -16.06 27.33 -0.28
N ASP A 219 -16.45 26.23 0.38
CA ASP A 219 -16.62 24.92 -0.28
C ASP A 219 -17.72 24.91 -1.35
N ASN A 220 -18.69 25.83 -1.25
CA ASN A 220 -19.68 26.07 -2.30
C ASN A 220 -19.03 26.42 -3.64
N ASP A 221 -17.87 27.08 -3.63
CA ASP A 221 -17.11 27.39 -4.86
C ASP A 221 -16.50 26.13 -5.49
N CYS A 222 -16.34 25.03 -4.74
CA CYS A 222 -15.81 23.76 -5.21
C CYS A 222 -16.90 22.71 -5.52
N SER A 223 -18.14 22.93 -5.06
CA SER A 223 -19.29 22.01 -5.16
C SER A 223 -19.68 21.49 -6.56
N THR A 224 -19.13 22.04 -7.64
CA THR A 224 -19.34 21.56 -9.02
C THR A 224 -18.18 20.71 -9.55
N LEU A 225 -17.23 20.35 -8.70
CA LEU A 225 -16.12 19.46 -9.01
C LEU A 225 -16.45 18.04 -8.50
N THR A 226 -16.02 17.02 -9.24
CA THR A 226 -16.27 15.60 -8.91
C THR A 226 -15.01 14.89 -8.39
N ASP A 227 -13.94 15.63 -8.08
CA ASP A 227 -12.62 15.14 -7.67
C ASP A 227 -12.37 15.21 -6.15
N GLY A 228 -13.44 15.23 -5.35
CA GLY A 228 -13.34 15.35 -3.88
C GLY A 228 -12.80 16.70 -3.38
N SER A 229 -12.71 17.73 -4.22
CA SER A 229 -12.13 19.02 -3.84
C SER A 229 -12.92 19.77 -2.76
N SER A 230 -12.21 20.17 -1.69
CA SER A 230 -12.67 21.15 -0.69
C SER A 230 -11.93 22.48 -0.82
N CYS A 231 -12.45 23.56 -0.25
CA CYS A 231 -11.84 24.89 -0.36
C CYS A 231 -10.70 25.09 0.65
N ALA A 232 -9.48 24.82 0.22
CA ALA A 232 -8.28 24.96 1.04
C ALA A 232 -7.83 26.42 1.12
N ILE A 233 -7.90 27.03 2.30
CA ILE A 233 -7.48 28.42 2.57
C ILE A 233 -6.40 28.42 3.66
N ARG A 234 -5.24 29.00 3.38
CA ARG A 234 -4.13 29.10 4.34
C ARG A 234 -4.45 30.04 5.49
N ALA A 235 -3.85 29.78 6.66
CA ALA A 235 -3.95 30.65 7.82
C ALA A 235 -3.62 32.12 7.47
N GLY A 236 -4.49 33.05 7.86
CA GLY A 236 -4.34 34.48 7.58
C GLY A 236 -4.61 34.92 6.13
N LYS A 237 -5.14 34.03 5.26
CA LYS A 237 -5.64 34.41 3.92
C LYS A 237 -7.18 34.43 3.90
N THR A 238 -7.75 35.07 2.88
CA THR A 238 -9.21 35.21 2.68
C THR A 238 -9.74 34.46 1.46
N SER A 239 -8.87 33.77 0.74
CA SER A 239 -9.18 32.94 -0.42
C SER A 239 -8.07 31.92 -0.63
N GLY A 240 -8.37 30.88 -1.40
CA GLY A 240 -7.46 29.77 -1.69
C GLY A 240 -7.90 29.00 -2.92
N TYR A 241 -7.73 27.67 -2.90
CA TYR A 241 -7.98 26.81 -4.05
C TYR A 241 -8.81 25.58 -3.68
N CYS A 242 -9.58 25.08 -4.64
CA CYS A 242 -10.23 23.78 -4.56
C CYS A 242 -9.15 22.68 -4.70
N ILE A 243 -8.95 21.88 -3.66
CA ILE A 243 -7.91 20.83 -3.60
C ILE A 243 -8.57 19.50 -3.17
N PRO A 244 -8.33 18.39 -3.89
CA PRO A 244 -8.78 17.05 -3.49
C PRO A 244 -8.33 16.67 -2.09
N GLY A 245 -9.21 16.01 -1.33
CA GLY A 245 -8.91 15.59 0.05
C GLY A 245 -7.67 14.69 0.14
N TRP A 246 -7.52 13.73 -0.78
CA TRP A 246 -6.47 12.70 -0.76
C TRP A 246 -5.04 13.18 -1.02
N PHE A 247 -4.86 14.40 -1.54
CA PHE A 247 -3.52 14.92 -1.87
C PHE A 247 -2.67 15.08 -0.61
N GLY A 248 -1.42 14.61 -0.67
CA GLY A 248 -0.44 14.79 0.40
C GLY A 248 0.84 14.00 0.17
N ILE A 249 1.40 13.46 1.25
CA ILE A 249 2.71 12.80 1.29
C ILE A 249 2.66 11.42 1.98
N CYS A 250 1.60 10.64 1.76
CA CYS A 250 1.51 9.23 2.19
C CYS A 250 2.74 8.42 1.73
N HIS A 251 3.19 8.66 0.49
CA HIS A 251 4.40 8.11 -0.13
C HIS A 251 5.71 8.41 0.60
N ALA A 252 5.72 9.41 1.48
CA ALA A 252 6.88 9.82 2.25
C ALA A 252 6.73 9.50 3.75
N TRP A 253 5.52 9.54 4.29
CA TRP A 253 5.23 9.00 5.62
C TRP A 253 5.48 7.48 5.66
N ALA A 254 4.90 6.69 4.76
CA ALA A 254 5.02 5.23 4.79
C ALA A 254 6.49 4.70 4.80
N PRO A 255 7.44 5.17 3.96
CA PRO A 255 8.83 4.75 4.07
C PRO A 255 9.55 5.30 5.31
N ALA A 256 9.16 6.46 5.82
CA ALA A 256 9.69 6.99 7.09
C ALA A 256 9.19 6.17 8.29
N ALA A 257 7.94 5.70 8.25
CA ALA A 257 7.36 4.80 9.23
C ALA A 257 8.11 3.46 9.32
N ILE A 258 8.62 2.96 8.19
CA ILE A 258 9.39 1.70 8.12
C ILE A 258 10.85 1.90 8.54
N LEU A 259 11.51 2.98 8.11
CA LEU A 259 12.95 3.15 8.28
C LEU A 259 13.37 3.96 9.52
N GLU A 260 12.54 4.87 10.00
CA GLU A 260 12.84 5.71 11.15
C GLU A 260 12.24 5.13 12.43
N ALA A 261 13.03 5.11 13.51
CA ALA A 261 12.52 4.76 14.83
C ALA A 261 11.49 5.82 15.26
N GLU A 262 10.38 5.37 15.84
CA GLU A 262 9.30 6.27 16.22
C GLU A 262 9.76 7.26 17.31
N PRO A 263 9.52 8.57 17.14
CA PRO A 263 9.74 9.53 18.23
C PRO A 263 8.81 9.19 19.42
N ASN A 264 9.39 9.04 20.61
CA ASN A 264 8.64 8.60 21.80
C ASN A 264 8.24 9.76 22.72
N CYS A 265 9.16 10.71 22.94
CA CYS A 265 9.00 11.79 23.91
C CYS A 265 9.20 13.19 23.29
N PRO A 266 8.63 14.26 23.90
CA PRO A 266 8.89 15.63 23.47
C PRO A 266 10.36 16.04 23.64
N VAL A 267 10.86 16.86 22.72
CA VAL A 267 12.24 17.37 22.69
C VAL A 267 12.23 18.89 22.68
N THR A 268 13.07 19.53 23.51
CA THR A 268 13.15 21.00 23.56
C THR A 268 14.48 21.51 23.01
N TYR A 269 14.46 22.08 21.81
CA TYR A 269 15.65 22.60 21.15
C TYR A 269 15.52 24.11 20.93
N ASN A 270 16.54 24.88 21.32
CA ASN A 270 16.59 26.34 21.23
C ASN A 270 15.33 27.06 21.77
N GLY A 271 14.73 26.53 22.84
CA GLY A 271 13.54 27.08 23.49
C GLY A 271 12.20 26.70 22.83
N VAL A 272 12.21 25.82 21.81
CA VAL A 272 11.01 25.30 21.15
C VAL A 272 10.83 23.82 21.47
N THR A 273 9.64 23.45 21.95
CA THR A 273 9.29 22.04 22.22
C THR A 273 8.60 21.40 21.01
N PHE A 274 9.26 20.42 20.43
CA PHE A 274 8.72 19.51 19.42
C PHE A 274 8.10 18.32 20.12
N GLN A 275 6.83 18.06 19.85
CA GLN A 275 6.16 16.81 20.21
C GLN A 275 6.58 15.71 19.23
N PRO A 276 6.44 14.41 19.59
CA PRO A 276 6.60 13.32 18.65
C PRO A 276 5.86 13.50 17.33
N MET A 277 4.62 13.99 17.39
CA MET A 277 3.79 14.29 16.22
C MET A 277 4.39 15.38 15.30
N ASP A 278 5.07 16.40 15.86
CA ASP A 278 5.78 17.40 15.05
C ASP A 278 6.97 16.76 14.30
N LEU A 279 7.69 15.85 14.96
CA LEU A 279 8.84 15.16 14.38
C LEU A 279 8.42 14.17 13.29
N LYS A 280 7.29 13.47 13.46
CA LYS A 280 6.64 12.66 12.43
C LYS A 280 6.35 13.48 11.16
N GLY A 281 5.93 14.74 11.32
CA GLY A 281 5.70 15.66 10.20
C GLY A 281 6.98 16.12 9.52
N LEU A 282 7.96 16.59 10.30
CA LEU A 282 9.23 17.03 9.75
C LEU A 282 9.95 15.90 9.00
N VAL A 283 9.96 14.67 9.51
CA VAL A 283 10.63 13.56 8.82
C VAL A 283 9.86 13.10 7.57
N SER A 284 8.53 13.10 7.59
CA SER A 284 7.73 12.80 6.39
C SER A 284 8.03 13.81 5.27
N LEU A 285 8.09 15.12 5.57
CA LEU A 285 8.45 16.12 4.55
C LEU A 285 9.92 16.01 4.10
N VAL A 286 10.84 15.50 4.94
CA VAL A 286 12.19 15.16 4.48
C VAL A 286 12.16 14.01 3.47
N TYR A 287 11.39 12.94 3.72
CA TYR A 287 11.33 11.78 2.82
C TYR A 287 10.69 12.10 1.46
N ASP A 288 9.80 13.09 1.42
CA ASP A 288 9.25 13.66 0.18
C ASP A 288 10.33 14.43 -0.59
N GLY A 289 10.90 15.46 0.06
CA GLY A 289 11.89 16.34 -0.56
C GLY A 289 13.25 15.68 -0.82
N ALA A 290 13.48 14.47 -0.29
CA ALA A 290 14.68 13.67 -0.51
C ALA A 290 14.47 12.59 -1.57
N ARG A 291 15.48 12.41 -2.43
CA ARG A 291 15.49 11.37 -3.48
C ARG A 291 15.83 9.98 -2.93
N VAL A 292 15.09 9.55 -1.89
CA VAL A 292 15.01 8.16 -1.42
C VAL A 292 14.79 7.26 -2.63
N SER A 293 15.66 6.26 -2.79
CA SER A 293 15.62 5.29 -3.89
C SER A 293 14.78 4.08 -3.52
N THR A 294 14.04 3.53 -4.47
CA THR A 294 13.07 2.45 -4.22
C THR A 294 13.38 1.17 -5.01
N VAL A 295 12.81 0.05 -4.56
CA VAL A 295 12.48 -1.11 -5.40
C VAL A 295 10.97 -1.02 -5.66
N PHE A 296 10.53 -0.96 -6.90
CA PHE A 296 9.11 -0.81 -7.26
C PHE A 296 8.68 -1.99 -8.14
N THR A 297 7.54 -2.60 -7.81
CA THR A 297 7.06 -3.90 -8.35
C THR A 297 5.53 -3.87 -8.47
N GLY A 298 4.99 -4.44 -9.55
CA GLY A 298 3.79 -3.91 -10.19
C GLY A 298 4.10 -2.63 -11.01
N ALA A 299 3.07 -2.04 -11.61
CA ALA A 299 3.05 -0.71 -12.23
C ALA A 299 2.02 0.17 -11.51
N ARG A 300 1.17 0.94 -12.20
CA ARG A 300 0.05 1.66 -11.58
C ARG A 300 -1.15 1.73 -12.51
N PHE A 301 -2.34 1.43 -12.01
CA PHE A 301 -3.60 1.59 -12.73
C PHE A 301 -4.26 2.96 -12.45
N ASN A 302 -3.94 3.98 -13.26
CA ASN A 302 -4.51 5.34 -13.15
C ASN A 302 -6.03 5.45 -13.44
N GLY A 303 -6.75 4.34 -13.55
CA GLY A 303 -8.12 4.28 -14.09
C GLY A 303 -8.16 4.46 -15.61
N GLY A 304 -9.14 3.84 -16.28
CA GLY A 304 -9.21 3.88 -17.75
C GLY A 304 -10.42 3.12 -18.31
N SER A 305 -10.39 2.82 -19.60
CA SER A 305 -11.29 1.84 -20.18
C SER A 305 -10.89 0.44 -19.73
N ASP A 306 -11.81 -0.24 -19.04
CA ASP A 306 -11.69 -1.65 -18.67
C ASP A 306 -13.09 -2.30 -18.65
N SER A 307 -13.10 -3.62 -18.68
CA SER A 307 -14.29 -4.47 -18.61
C SER A 307 -13.88 -5.87 -18.13
N THR A 308 -14.69 -6.45 -17.26
CA THR A 308 -14.56 -7.84 -16.80
C THR A 308 -15.09 -8.83 -17.85
N ASP A 309 -14.49 -10.02 -17.94
CA ASP A 309 -15.05 -11.13 -18.72
C ASP A 309 -16.12 -11.92 -17.93
N GLU A 310 -16.72 -12.96 -18.52
CA GLU A 310 -17.79 -13.73 -17.85
C GLU A 310 -17.32 -14.48 -16.57
N TYR A 311 -16.01 -14.57 -16.34
CA TYR A 311 -15.37 -15.19 -15.19
C TYR A 311 -14.85 -14.16 -14.16
N GLY A 312 -15.01 -12.87 -14.44
CA GLY A 312 -14.52 -11.74 -13.64
C GLY A 312 -13.30 -11.06 -14.28
N ARG A 313 -12.38 -11.85 -14.86
CA ARG A 313 -11.05 -11.41 -15.29
C ARG A 313 -11.07 -10.07 -16.05
N HIS A 314 -10.42 -9.06 -15.47
CA HIS A 314 -10.29 -7.72 -16.05
C HIS A 314 -9.57 -7.74 -17.42
N SER A 315 -10.01 -6.90 -18.35
CA SER A 315 -9.40 -6.77 -19.68
C SER A 315 -8.08 -5.99 -19.66
N ASN A 316 -7.94 -5.06 -18.72
CA ASN A 316 -6.79 -4.19 -18.61
C ASN A 316 -5.63 -4.89 -17.90
N ASN A 317 -4.49 -4.98 -18.59
CA ASN A 317 -3.31 -5.67 -18.08
C ASN A 317 -2.53 -4.86 -17.05
N ALA A 318 -2.88 -3.58 -16.81
CA ALA A 318 -2.40 -2.82 -15.66
C ALA A 318 -3.20 -3.15 -14.39
N PHE A 319 -4.51 -3.34 -14.51
CA PHE A 319 -5.32 -3.85 -13.41
C PHE A 319 -4.79 -5.21 -12.91
N ARG A 320 -4.44 -6.11 -13.84
CA ARG A 320 -3.99 -7.47 -13.49
C ARG A 320 -2.50 -7.65 -13.21
N ASP A 321 -1.69 -6.58 -13.15
CA ASP A 321 -0.23 -6.76 -13.21
C ASP A 321 0.40 -7.27 -11.90
N LEU A 322 -0.18 -6.93 -10.75
CA LEU A 322 0.14 -7.49 -9.44
C LEU A 322 -0.48 -8.89 -9.27
N ASN A 323 -0.10 -9.81 -10.15
CA ASN A 323 -0.57 -11.19 -10.16
C ASN A 323 -0.47 -11.83 -8.75
N PRO A 324 -1.51 -12.53 -8.26
CA PRO A 324 -1.58 -12.97 -6.86
C PRO A 324 -0.47 -13.95 -6.45
N ALA A 325 0.15 -14.65 -7.41
CA ALA A 325 1.36 -15.43 -7.14
C ALA A 325 2.50 -14.53 -6.66
N PHE A 326 2.75 -13.40 -7.33
CA PHE A 326 3.76 -12.44 -6.89
C PHE A 326 3.40 -11.85 -5.54
N PHE A 327 2.14 -11.47 -5.33
CA PHE A 327 1.65 -10.99 -4.03
C PHE A 327 1.94 -11.99 -2.89
N HIS A 328 1.61 -13.28 -3.09
CA HIS A 328 1.83 -14.32 -2.08
C HIS A 328 3.32 -14.60 -1.84
N ILE A 329 4.12 -14.72 -2.91
CA ILE A 329 5.57 -14.93 -2.86
C ILE A 329 6.25 -13.75 -2.15
N ALA A 330 5.90 -12.51 -2.49
CA ALA A 330 6.47 -11.31 -1.89
C ALA A 330 6.14 -11.24 -0.39
N ASN A 331 4.89 -11.48 0.01
CA ASN A 331 4.51 -11.52 1.42
C ASN A 331 5.26 -12.59 2.23
N GLY A 332 5.17 -13.85 1.77
CA GLY A 332 5.81 -14.98 2.46
C GLY A 332 7.33 -14.83 2.58
N ASN A 333 7.99 -14.22 1.60
CA ASN A 333 9.42 -13.92 1.67
C ASN A 333 9.73 -12.69 2.53
N ILE A 334 9.19 -11.50 2.19
CA ILE A 334 9.59 -10.22 2.79
C ILE A 334 9.26 -10.21 4.29
N LEU A 335 8.02 -10.51 4.65
CA LEU A 335 7.55 -10.50 6.05
C LEU A 335 7.89 -11.80 6.78
N GLY A 336 7.87 -12.95 6.09
CA GLY A 336 8.00 -14.27 6.70
C GLY A 336 9.43 -14.83 6.78
N LYS A 337 10.28 -14.60 5.77
CA LYS A 337 11.65 -15.18 5.68
C LYS A 337 12.77 -14.15 5.81
N LEU A 338 12.51 -12.87 5.51
CA LEU A 338 13.53 -11.82 5.37
C LEU A 338 13.51 -10.75 6.47
N ASN A 339 12.56 -10.82 7.42
CA ASN A 339 12.38 -9.87 8.52
C ASN A 339 12.36 -8.40 8.05
N SER A 340 11.63 -8.14 6.96
CA SER A 340 11.54 -6.83 6.31
C SER A 340 10.07 -6.51 6.02
N THR A 341 9.79 -5.29 5.56
CA THR A 341 8.44 -4.89 5.14
C THR A 341 8.52 -3.86 4.01
N TYR A 342 7.36 -3.49 3.49
CA TYR A 342 7.20 -2.72 2.28
C TYR A 342 6.03 -1.71 2.40
N VAL A 343 5.95 -0.79 1.45
CA VAL A 343 4.82 0.12 1.25
C VAL A 343 3.94 -0.46 0.14
N VAL A 344 2.64 -0.44 0.34
CA VAL A 344 1.64 -0.97 -0.59
C VAL A 344 0.65 0.13 -0.96
N ASP A 345 0.12 0.13 -2.18
CA ASP A 345 -1.14 0.84 -2.44
C ASP A 345 -2.31 -0.06 -2.07
N VAL A 346 -3.19 0.42 -1.19
CA VAL A 346 -4.35 -0.35 -0.71
C VAL A 346 -5.59 -0.16 -1.58
N THR A 347 -5.47 0.56 -2.70
CA THR A 347 -6.56 0.89 -3.62
C THR A 347 -6.17 0.65 -5.09
N ALA A 348 -6.97 -0.13 -5.82
CA ALA A 348 -6.85 -0.30 -7.28
C ALA A 348 -7.58 0.84 -8.02
N GLY A 349 -7.10 2.08 -7.90
CA GLY A 349 -7.80 3.26 -8.42
C GLY A 349 -6.93 4.48 -8.71
N ALA A 350 -7.57 5.59 -9.08
CA ALA A 350 -6.86 6.81 -9.44
C ALA A 350 -6.22 7.54 -8.24
N GLU A 351 -6.86 7.49 -7.06
CA GLU A 351 -6.24 7.92 -5.80
C GLU A 351 -5.16 6.92 -5.37
N VAL A 352 -4.05 7.41 -4.81
CA VAL A 352 -2.88 6.59 -4.43
C VAL A 352 -2.71 6.60 -2.90
N TRP A 353 -2.96 5.45 -2.26
CA TRP A 353 -2.97 5.31 -0.81
C TRP A 353 -1.85 4.40 -0.32
N ASN A 354 -0.65 4.98 -0.25
CA ASN A 354 0.55 4.34 0.29
C ASN A 354 0.42 4.05 1.79
N GLN A 355 0.29 2.78 2.15
CA GLN A 355 0.28 2.34 3.54
C GLN A 355 1.50 1.46 3.85
N PRO A 356 2.18 1.64 5.01
CA PRO A 356 3.28 0.77 5.40
C PRO A 356 2.74 -0.54 5.99
N VAL A 357 3.14 -1.67 5.40
CA VAL A 357 2.65 -2.99 5.79
C VAL A 357 3.22 -3.41 7.14
N ARG A 358 2.36 -3.98 8.00
CA ARG A 358 2.71 -4.48 9.34
C ARG A 358 2.80 -6.00 9.38
N GLY A 359 1.95 -6.71 8.63
CA GLY A 359 1.93 -8.17 8.65
C GLY A 359 1.07 -8.81 7.56
N PHE A 360 1.20 -10.13 7.46
CA PHE A 360 0.47 -11.00 6.56
C PHE A 360 0.16 -12.32 7.27
N LYS A 361 -1.06 -12.85 7.12
CA LYS A 361 -1.43 -14.19 7.57
C LYS A 361 -2.29 -14.91 6.53
N VAL A 362 -1.94 -16.15 6.24
CA VAL A 362 -2.77 -17.12 5.51
C VAL A 362 -3.72 -17.79 6.50
N TYR A 363 -5.01 -17.84 6.14
CA TYR A 363 -6.05 -18.50 6.93
C TYR A 363 -6.52 -19.81 6.31
N GLU A 364 -6.54 -19.90 4.98
CA GLU A 364 -6.92 -21.12 4.27
C GLU A 364 -5.95 -21.40 3.12
N GLN A 365 -5.58 -22.67 2.94
CA GLN A 365 -4.98 -23.20 1.71
C GLN A 365 -5.72 -24.49 1.35
N THR A 366 -6.51 -24.44 0.29
CA THR A 366 -7.38 -25.55 -0.13
C THR A 366 -6.99 -26.04 -1.52
N LYS A 367 -6.34 -27.19 -1.55
CA LYS A 367 -5.72 -27.79 -2.71
C LYS A 367 -6.69 -28.63 -3.52
N MET A 368 -6.60 -28.55 -4.84
CA MET A 368 -7.48 -29.27 -5.75
C MET A 368 -6.83 -29.50 -7.13
N SER A 369 -7.42 -30.43 -7.88
CA SER A 369 -7.01 -30.70 -9.27
C SER A 369 -7.51 -29.60 -10.22
N LEU A 370 -6.81 -29.43 -11.34
CA LEU A 370 -7.18 -28.48 -12.40
C LEU A 370 -8.65 -28.62 -12.83
N LYS A 371 -9.13 -29.86 -13.04
CA LYS A 371 -10.55 -30.08 -13.40
C LYS A 371 -11.49 -29.60 -12.29
N LYS A 372 -11.16 -29.85 -11.02
CA LYS A 372 -12.05 -29.46 -9.93
C LYS A 372 -12.10 -27.95 -9.73
N ALA A 373 -10.95 -27.28 -9.84
CA ALA A 373 -10.88 -25.80 -9.83
C ALA A 373 -11.68 -25.20 -11.01
N ALA A 374 -11.49 -25.74 -12.22
CA ALA A 374 -12.22 -25.28 -13.42
C ALA A 374 -13.74 -25.40 -13.27
N GLN A 375 -14.23 -26.52 -12.76
CA GLN A 375 -15.66 -26.73 -12.51
C GLN A 375 -16.20 -25.83 -11.38
N THR A 376 -15.42 -25.65 -10.31
CA THR A 376 -15.84 -24.93 -9.09
C THR A 376 -15.91 -23.42 -9.33
N PHE A 377 -14.82 -22.83 -9.80
CA PHE A 377 -14.68 -21.37 -9.87
C PHE A 377 -15.20 -20.78 -11.19
N TYR A 378 -15.22 -21.58 -12.26
CA TYR A 378 -15.51 -21.08 -13.62
C TYR A 378 -16.59 -21.88 -14.37
N GLY A 379 -17.05 -23.03 -13.86
CA GLY A 379 -18.00 -23.88 -14.59
C GLY A 379 -17.46 -24.44 -15.91
N LEU A 380 -16.16 -24.74 -15.97
CA LEU A 380 -15.47 -25.21 -17.19
C LEU A 380 -14.92 -26.64 -17.04
N GLN A 381 -14.84 -27.37 -18.17
CA GLN A 381 -14.30 -28.74 -18.19
C GLN A 381 -12.77 -28.83 -18.00
N SER A 382 -12.05 -27.75 -18.27
CA SER A 382 -10.59 -27.67 -18.12
C SER A 382 -10.18 -26.27 -17.68
N TYR A 383 -9.13 -26.19 -16.85
CA TYR A 383 -8.65 -24.92 -16.29
C TYR A 383 -8.04 -24.04 -17.40
N PRO A 384 -8.59 -22.83 -17.65
CA PRO A 384 -8.25 -22.04 -18.83
C PRO A 384 -6.97 -21.21 -18.69
N TRP A 385 -6.55 -20.86 -17.47
CA TRP A 385 -5.62 -19.73 -17.27
C TRP A 385 -4.13 -20.08 -17.41
N ASN A 386 -3.70 -21.31 -17.08
CA ASN A 386 -2.31 -21.73 -17.30
C ASN A 386 -2.17 -23.21 -17.66
N ALA A 387 -1.75 -23.48 -18.90
CA ALA A 387 -1.50 -24.84 -19.39
C ALA A 387 -0.29 -25.54 -18.71
N ALA A 388 0.58 -24.79 -18.02
CA ALA A 388 1.70 -25.35 -17.28
C ALA A 388 1.35 -25.77 -15.84
N ALA A 389 0.25 -25.28 -15.27
CA ALA A 389 -0.24 -25.68 -13.96
C ALA A 389 -0.50 -27.20 -13.87
N LYS A 390 -0.42 -27.75 -12.66
CA LYS A 390 -0.61 -29.20 -12.37
C LYS A 390 -1.56 -29.42 -11.20
N SER A 391 -1.55 -28.53 -10.21
CA SER A 391 -2.59 -28.41 -9.19
C SER A 391 -2.89 -26.94 -8.91
N ILE A 392 -4.07 -26.67 -8.33
CA ILE A 392 -4.50 -25.35 -7.89
C ILE A 392 -4.62 -25.38 -6.37
N VAL A 393 -4.26 -24.28 -5.71
CA VAL A 393 -4.55 -24.06 -4.28
C VAL A 393 -5.34 -22.77 -4.16
N TYR A 394 -6.59 -22.85 -3.71
CA TYR A 394 -7.34 -21.68 -3.25
C TYR A 394 -6.71 -21.17 -1.95
N VAL A 395 -6.52 -19.86 -1.84
CA VAL A 395 -5.93 -19.21 -0.68
C VAL A 395 -6.85 -18.11 -0.17
N LYS A 396 -7.15 -18.15 1.13
CA LYS A 396 -7.67 -17.00 1.89
C LYS A 396 -6.54 -16.46 2.75
N SER A 397 -6.20 -15.19 2.58
CA SER A 397 -5.14 -14.51 3.35
C SER A 397 -5.57 -13.12 3.78
N ARG A 398 -4.90 -12.54 4.76
CA ARG A 398 -5.08 -11.17 5.23
C ARG A 398 -3.75 -10.43 5.14
N LEU A 399 -3.76 -9.26 4.49
CA LEU A 399 -2.69 -8.27 4.62
C LEU A 399 -3.13 -7.25 5.67
N SER A 400 -2.19 -6.79 6.50
CA SER A 400 -2.44 -5.79 7.53
C SER A 400 -1.41 -4.67 7.47
N TRP A 401 -1.89 -3.43 7.57
CA TRP A 401 -1.11 -2.20 7.42
C TRP A 401 -1.47 -1.16 8.48
N ILE A 402 -0.63 -0.14 8.61
CA ILE A 402 -0.91 1.01 9.47
C ILE A 402 -1.76 2.04 8.72
N VAL A 403 -2.70 2.68 9.39
CA VAL A 403 -3.48 3.82 8.86
C VAL A 403 -3.17 5.12 9.59
N GLU A 404 -3.63 6.21 9.00
CA GLU A 404 -3.30 7.57 9.38
C GLU A 404 -3.92 8.03 10.69
N THR A 405 -3.17 8.84 11.44
CA THR A 405 -3.66 9.47 12.67
C THR A 405 -2.95 10.77 13.01
N TYR A 406 -3.64 11.64 13.76
CA TYR A 406 -3.09 12.81 14.44
C TYR A 406 -2.82 12.56 15.94
N THR A 407 -2.87 11.30 16.41
CA THR A 407 -2.51 10.92 17.79
C THR A 407 -1.01 11.07 18.04
N ASP A 408 -0.67 11.89 19.05
CA ASP A 408 0.70 12.17 19.48
C ASP A 408 1.28 11.08 20.41
N GLY A 409 2.61 11.04 20.53
CA GLY A 409 3.36 10.06 21.32
C GLY A 409 3.93 8.88 20.53
N GLY A 410 4.68 8.03 21.24
CA GLY A 410 5.18 6.74 20.75
C GLY A 410 4.09 5.67 20.78
N LEU A 411 3.43 5.45 19.64
CA LEU A 411 2.29 4.54 19.50
C LEU A 411 2.74 3.08 19.42
N VAL A 412 3.91 2.80 18.85
CA VAL A 412 4.52 1.47 18.77
C VAL A 412 5.01 1.04 20.15
N ALA A 413 5.74 1.91 20.86
CA ALA A 413 6.30 1.61 22.19
C ALA A 413 5.24 1.44 23.29
N SER A 414 4.04 2.00 23.10
CA SER A 414 2.88 1.84 24.00
C SER A 414 1.92 0.71 23.60
N GLY A 415 2.11 0.10 22.42
CA GLY A 415 1.14 -0.82 21.81
C GLY A 415 -0.12 -0.14 21.24
N ALA A 416 -0.25 1.19 21.35
CA ALA A 416 -1.39 1.93 20.79
C ALA A 416 -1.48 1.81 19.26
N ILE A 417 -0.39 1.45 18.59
CA ILE A 417 -0.32 1.16 17.16
C ILE A 417 -1.34 0.09 16.70
N ASN A 418 -1.81 -0.79 17.60
CA ASN A 418 -2.84 -1.80 17.30
C ASN A 418 -4.21 -1.13 17.00
N GLN A 419 -4.50 0.05 17.56
CA GLN A 419 -5.70 0.86 17.24
C GLN A 419 -5.67 1.42 15.80
N PHE A 420 -4.47 1.64 15.28
CA PHE A 420 -4.18 2.19 13.95
C PHE A 420 -3.71 1.10 12.97
N THR A 421 -3.96 -0.17 13.29
CA THR A 421 -3.69 -1.31 12.40
C THR A 421 -5.01 -1.84 11.84
N THR A 422 -5.11 -1.85 10.52
CA THR A 422 -6.23 -2.45 9.79
C THR A 422 -5.69 -3.44 8.75
N GLY A 423 -6.58 -3.96 7.89
CA GLY A 423 -6.23 -4.86 6.82
C GLY A 423 -7.43 -5.37 6.04
N LYS A 424 -7.18 -5.94 4.87
CA LYS A 424 -8.18 -6.59 4.01
C LYS A 424 -7.86 -8.09 3.84
N TYR A 425 -8.90 -8.90 3.68
CA TYR A 425 -8.78 -10.27 3.22
C TYR A 425 -8.70 -10.32 1.69
N TYR A 426 -7.74 -11.09 1.18
CA TYR A 426 -7.57 -11.34 -0.23
C TYR A 426 -7.72 -12.83 -0.56
N TYR A 427 -8.43 -13.09 -1.65
CA TYR A 427 -8.83 -14.42 -2.12
C TYR A 427 -8.28 -14.67 -3.53
N TYR A 428 -7.59 -15.79 -3.72
CA TYR A 428 -6.95 -16.09 -5.01
C TYR A 428 -6.70 -17.58 -5.18
N LEU A 429 -6.52 -17.99 -6.43
CA LEU A 429 -6.01 -19.29 -6.81
C LEU A 429 -4.50 -19.18 -7.07
N LEU A 430 -3.70 -20.02 -6.43
CA LEU A 430 -2.31 -20.25 -6.80
C LEU A 430 -2.21 -21.45 -7.75
N GLU A 431 -1.43 -21.29 -8.81
CA GLU A 431 -1.13 -22.33 -9.79
C GLU A 431 0.22 -22.96 -9.45
N LEU A 432 0.21 -24.27 -9.18
CA LEU A 432 1.40 -25.01 -8.79
C LEU A 432 1.87 -25.95 -9.91
N ASP A 433 3.18 -26.09 -10.04
CA ASP A 433 3.84 -27.04 -10.94
C ASP A 433 3.81 -28.49 -10.37
N ALA A 434 4.61 -29.40 -10.93
CA ALA A 434 4.74 -30.78 -10.44
C ALA A 434 5.64 -30.93 -9.20
N ALA A 435 6.51 -29.96 -8.89
CA ALA A 435 7.33 -29.93 -7.67
C ALA A 435 6.63 -29.21 -6.50
N GLY A 436 5.63 -28.38 -6.79
CA GLY A 436 4.96 -27.51 -5.83
C GLY A 436 5.51 -26.08 -5.79
N GLU A 437 6.28 -25.68 -6.80
CA GLU A 437 6.62 -24.28 -7.05
C GLU A 437 5.38 -23.52 -7.54
N ILE A 438 5.15 -22.32 -7.00
CA ILE A 438 4.14 -21.39 -7.47
C ILE A 438 4.60 -20.83 -8.82
N ILE A 439 3.81 -21.03 -9.86
CA ILE A 439 4.13 -20.63 -11.25
C ILE A 439 3.11 -19.67 -11.87
N GLY A 440 2.06 -19.30 -11.16
CA GLY A 440 1.04 -18.34 -11.58
C GLY A 440 -0.13 -18.32 -10.60
N GLY A 441 -1.16 -17.57 -10.91
CA GLY A 441 -2.31 -17.39 -10.05
C GLY A 441 -3.31 -16.39 -10.60
N GLU A 442 -4.53 -16.45 -10.09
CA GLU A 442 -5.69 -15.67 -10.53
C GLU A 442 -6.45 -15.17 -9.30
N TRP A 443 -6.90 -13.91 -9.33
CA TRP A 443 -7.75 -13.37 -8.26
C TRP A 443 -9.14 -14.00 -8.34
N VAL A 444 -9.87 -14.00 -7.22
CA VAL A 444 -11.28 -14.41 -7.17
C VAL A 444 -12.07 -13.55 -6.19
N TYR A 445 -13.38 -13.52 -6.40
CA TYR A 445 -14.35 -12.78 -5.60
C TYR A 445 -14.09 -11.27 -5.56
N ASP A 446 -14.38 -10.60 -4.44
CA ASP A 446 -14.07 -9.18 -4.21
C ASP A 446 -12.57 -8.85 -4.14
N SER A 447 -11.69 -9.80 -4.48
CA SER A 447 -10.27 -9.54 -4.74
C SER A 447 -9.93 -9.48 -6.22
N ASP A 448 -10.89 -9.68 -7.13
CA ASP A 448 -10.69 -9.42 -8.57
C ASP A 448 -10.79 -7.90 -8.84
N ASP A 449 -11.85 -7.24 -8.35
CA ASP A 449 -12.03 -5.77 -8.42
C ASP A 449 -11.18 -4.96 -7.40
N ASP A 450 -10.78 -5.56 -6.27
CA ASP A 450 -10.19 -4.82 -5.13
C ASP A 450 -9.06 -5.65 -4.49
N HIS A 451 -7.91 -5.60 -5.16
CA HIS A 451 -6.60 -6.05 -4.69
C HIS A 451 -5.62 -4.86 -4.67
N PRO A 452 -4.39 -5.00 -4.12
CA PRO A 452 -3.39 -3.94 -4.18
C PRO A 452 -2.94 -3.68 -5.62
N ASP A 453 -2.70 -2.41 -5.98
CA ASP A 453 -2.20 -2.02 -7.32
C ASP A 453 -0.70 -2.31 -7.45
N PHE A 454 0.11 -1.89 -6.46
CA PHE A 454 1.55 -2.13 -6.45
C PHE A 454 2.14 -2.28 -5.05
N LEU A 455 3.38 -2.78 -5.00
CA LEU A 455 4.20 -2.76 -3.78
C LEU A 455 5.60 -2.21 -4.05
N TRP A 456 6.17 -1.50 -3.07
CA TRP A 456 7.52 -0.97 -3.19
C TRP A 456 8.27 -0.88 -1.85
N LEU A 457 9.60 -0.96 -1.91
CA LEU A 457 10.49 -0.91 -0.75
C LEU A 457 11.42 0.31 -0.83
N PRO A 458 11.55 1.13 0.23
CA PRO A 458 12.61 2.13 0.32
C PRO A 458 13.96 1.44 0.57
N LYS A 459 14.96 1.68 -0.29
CA LYS A 459 16.25 0.98 -0.24
C LYS A 459 17.14 1.40 0.94
N ALA A 460 17.00 2.64 1.39
CA ALA A 460 17.78 3.25 2.46
C ALA A 460 17.11 4.56 2.91
N LYS A 461 17.55 5.07 4.07
CA LYS A 461 17.25 6.43 4.53
C LYS A 461 17.78 7.50 3.55
N PRO A 462 17.28 8.74 3.60
CA PRO A 462 17.93 9.89 2.95
C PRO A 462 19.43 9.99 3.30
N ALA A 463 20.23 10.58 2.41
CA ALA A 463 21.63 10.86 2.73
C ALA A 463 21.69 11.86 3.90
N ALA A 464 22.57 11.64 4.89
CA ALA A 464 22.57 12.39 6.16
C ALA A 464 22.67 13.93 5.99
N ASN A 465 23.32 14.39 4.93
CA ASN A 465 23.47 15.80 4.57
C ASN A 465 22.38 16.34 3.60
N SER A 466 21.26 15.64 3.43
CA SER A 466 20.15 16.10 2.59
C SER A 466 19.52 17.36 3.16
N VAL A 467 19.32 18.36 2.31
CA VAL A 467 18.47 19.52 2.58
C VAL A 467 17.42 19.58 1.47
N THR A 468 16.14 19.60 1.83
CA THR A 468 15.04 19.61 0.86
C THR A 468 14.92 20.96 0.15
N SER A 469 14.14 21.02 -0.93
CA SER A 469 13.91 22.28 -1.67
C SER A 469 13.16 23.37 -0.88
N VAL A 470 12.62 23.05 0.30
CA VAL A 470 12.02 24.03 1.24
C VAL A 470 12.98 24.47 2.35
N GLY A 471 14.22 23.95 2.38
CA GLY A 471 15.22 24.30 3.41
C GLY A 471 15.12 23.48 4.71
N LEU A 472 14.46 22.33 4.68
CA LEU A 472 14.41 21.38 5.79
C LEU A 472 15.63 20.45 5.73
N SER A 473 16.43 20.43 6.78
CA SER A 473 17.69 19.67 6.88
C SER A 473 17.42 18.32 7.53
N TYR A 474 17.84 17.23 6.89
CA TYR A 474 17.69 15.89 7.47
C TYR A 474 18.60 15.67 8.69
N ALA A 475 19.76 16.31 8.73
CA ALA A 475 20.64 16.27 9.90
C ALA A 475 19.98 16.91 11.13
N ASP A 476 19.29 18.04 10.93
CA ASP A 476 18.55 18.76 11.98
C ASP A 476 17.40 17.89 12.53
N VAL A 477 16.65 17.25 11.63
CA VAL A 477 15.51 16.38 11.98
C VAL A 477 15.97 15.08 12.64
N SER A 478 17.03 14.44 12.13
CA SER A 478 17.62 13.23 12.72
C SER A 478 18.09 13.47 14.16
N MET A 479 18.74 14.61 14.43
CA MET A 479 19.17 14.98 15.79
C MET A 479 17.98 15.12 16.77
N LEU A 480 16.84 15.64 16.32
CA LEU A 480 15.62 15.70 17.13
C LEU A 480 14.95 14.32 17.29
N LEU A 481 14.96 13.49 16.25
CA LEU A 481 14.44 12.11 16.32
C LEU A 481 15.26 11.25 17.29
N GLU A 482 16.59 11.25 17.19
CA GLU A 482 17.48 10.53 18.11
C GLU A 482 17.20 10.90 19.57
N LYS A 483 17.06 12.21 19.86
CA LYS A 483 16.66 12.71 21.17
C LYS A 483 15.30 12.21 21.63
N SER A 484 14.31 12.23 20.75
CA SER A 484 12.92 11.86 21.03
C SER A 484 12.74 10.35 21.24
N VAL A 485 13.41 9.54 20.42
CA VAL A 485 13.47 8.07 20.53
C VAL A 485 14.09 7.68 21.88
N ALA A 486 15.20 8.34 22.26
CA ALA A 486 15.91 8.10 23.52
C ALA A 486 15.26 8.79 24.75
N CYS A 487 14.19 9.57 24.57
CA CYS A 487 13.56 10.39 25.62
C CYS A 487 14.53 11.31 26.37
N THR A 488 15.48 11.92 25.65
CA THR A 488 16.44 12.89 26.18
C THR A 488 16.07 14.32 25.80
N ALA A 489 16.15 15.26 26.75
CA ALA A 489 15.91 16.68 26.54
C ALA A 489 16.94 17.29 25.58
#